data_AF-A0A8C9ZDW0-F1
#
_entry.id   AF-A0A8C9ZDW0-F1
#
_cell.length_a   1.000
_cell.length_b   1.000
_cell.length_c   1.000
_cell.angle_alpha   90.00
_cell.angle_beta   90.00
_cell.angle_gamma   90.00
#
_symmetry.space_group_name_H-M   'P 1'
#
loop_
_entity.id
_entity.type
_entity.pdbx_description
1 polymer ?
#
loop_
_entity_poly.entity_id
_entity_poly.type
_entity_poly.pdbx_seq_one_letter_code
_entity_poly.pdbx_strand_id
1 'polypeptide(L)'
;MYERTSVLYESTSVLYESTRVLYESNSVLYERTSVLYERTSVLYESTSVLYESTRVLYDSTSVMYESTNVPYESTSGLYESTRVLHESTSVLYESTSVLYERTSVLYESTRVLYESTSVLYESTSVLYESTRVLYESTSVMYERTSVLYESTSVLYESTRVLYESNSVLYERTSVLYE
;
A
#
# COMPACT_ATOMS: atom_id res chain seq x y z
N MET A 1 37.75 5.17 -3.52
CA MET A 1 37.20 4.31 -2.44
C MET A 1 36.16 5.08 -1.64
N TYR A 2 36.49 6.27 -1.12
CA TYR A 2 35.57 7.19 -0.42
C TYR A 2 34.23 7.46 -1.13
N GLU A 3 34.28 7.72 -2.45
CA GLU A 3 33.09 8.04 -3.25
C GLU A 3 32.09 6.87 -3.34
N ARG A 4 32.56 5.62 -3.40
CA ARG A 4 31.68 4.43 -3.49
C ARG A 4 31.16 3.96 -2.13
N THR A 5 31.94 4.13 -1.06
CA THR A 5 31.43 3.95 0.30
C THR A 5 30.38 5.00 0.65
N SER A 6 30.54 6.23 0.16
CA SER A 6 29.51 7.28 0.26
C SER A 6 28.23 6.87 -0.47
N VAL A 7 28.34 6.38 -1.71
CA VAL A 7 27.18 5.88 -2.48
C VAL A 7 26.47 4.72 -1.77
N LEU A 8 27.21 3.80 -1.14
CA LEU A 8 26.61 2.66 -0.42
C LEU A 8 25.83 3.12 0.83
N TYR A 9 26.39 4.07 1.56
CA TYR A 9 25.77 4.66 2.75
C TYR A 9 24.50 5.44 2.39
N GLU A 10 24.58 6.26 1.34
CA GLU A 10 23.45 7.02 0.80
C GLU A 10 22.35 6.09 0.29
N SER A 11 22.71 5.03 -0.44
CA SER A 11 21.74 4.03 -0.92
C SER A 11 21.05 3.29 0.23
N THR A 12 21.78 2.98 1.30
CA THR A 12 21.19 2.32 2.48
C THR A 12 20.27 3.27 3.25
N SER A 13 20.63 4.55 3.34
CA SER A 13 19.78 5.59 3.94
C SER A 13 18.49 5.77 3.16
N VAL A 14 18.56 5.83 1.83
CA VAL A 14 17.37 5.91 0.95
C VAL A 14 16.49 4.68 1.12
N LEU A 15 17.07 3.49 1.25
CA LEU A 15 16.33 2.25 1.47
C LEU A 15 15.55 2.28 2.79
N TYR A 16 16.19 2.76 3.86
CA TYR A 16 15.57 2.87 5.18
C TYR A 16 14.39 3.85 5.16
N GLU A 17 14.58 5.04 4.60
CA GLU A 17 13.52 6.05 4.50
C GLU A 17 12.36 5.55 3.64
N SER A 18 12.66 4.92 2.50
CA SER A 18 11.64 4.34 1.61
C SER A 18 10.83 3.24 2.32
N THR A 19 11.49 2.40 3.13
CA THR A 19 10.82 1.35 3.92
C THR A 19 9.89 1.97 4.97
N ARG A 20 10.32 3.06 5.62
CA ARG A 20 9.50 3.78 6.59
C ARG A 20 8.26 4.41 5.94
N VAL A 21 8.43 5.11 4.83
CA VAL A 21 7.33 5.71 4.08
C VAL A 21 6.32 4.64 3.64
N LEU A 22 6.80 3.46 3.23
CA LEU A 22 5.95 2.33 2.87
C LEU A 22 5.12 1.82 4.05
N TYR A 23 5.72 1.76 5.25
CA TYR A 23 5.02 1.36 6.47
C TYR A 23 3.93 2.36 6.86
N GLU A 24 4.25 3.66 6.84
CA GLU A 24 3.28 4.73 7.11
C GLU A 24 2.13 4.71 6.10
N SER A 25 2.45 4.52 4.81
CA SER A 25 1.46 4.42 3.73
C SER A 25 0.52 3.22 3.90
N ASN A 26 1.05 2.05 4.29
CA ASN A 26 0.23 0.87 4.61
C ASN A 26 -0.70 1.12 5.81
N SER A 27 -0.23 1.82 6.83
CA SER A 27 -1.06 2.19 7.99
C SER A 27 -2.24 3.06 7.58
N VAL A 28 -2.00 4.08 6.75
CA VAL A 28 -3.07 4.95 6.21
C VAL A 28 -4.06 4.15 5.36
N LEU A 29 -3.59 3.19 4.58
CA LEU A 29 -4.44 2.34 3.75
C LEU A 29 -5.36 1.45 4.59
N TYR A 30 -4.84 0.91 5.70
CA TYR A 30 -5.62 0.15 6.67
C TYR A 30 -6.73 1.01 7.30
N GLU A 31 -6.40 2.21 7.76
CA GLU A 31 -7.36 3.15 8.34
C GLU A 31 -8.47 3.50 7.34
N ARG A 32 -8.11 3.85 6.10
CA ARG A 32 -9.07 4.14 5.02
C ARG A 32 -9.98 2.96 4.72
N THR A 33 -9.44 1.74 4.74
CA THR A 33 -10.23 0.52 4.57
C THR A 33 -11.23 0.34 5.71
N SER A 34 -10.84 0.60 6.96
CA SER A 34 -11.74 0.55 8.10
C SER A 34 -12.89 1.55 7.98
N VAL A 35 -12.58 2.79 7.57
CA VAL A 35 -13.60 3.83 7.33
C VAL A 35 -14.57 3.40 6.22
N LEU A 36 -14.07 2.72 5.18
CA LEU A 36 -14.90 2.18 4.09
C LEU A 36 -15.88 1.11 4.60
N TYR A 37 -15.44 0.22 5.49
CA TYR A 37 -16.32 -0.75 6.14
C TYR A 37 -17.42 -0.09 6.96
N GLU A 38 -17.07 0.92 7.77
CA GLU A 38 -18.05 1.67 8.57
C GLU A 38 -19.11 2.34 7.68
N ARG A 39 -18.68 3.02 6.61
CA ARG A 39 -19.59 3.64 5.63
C ARG A 39 -20.52 2.62 4.97
N THR A 40 -20.01 1.43 4.67
CA THR A 40 -20.82 0.33 4.11
C THR A 40 -21.86 -0.15 5.12
N SER A 41 -21.51 -0.25 6.40
CA SER A 41 -22.46 -0.59 7.47
C SER A 41 -23.59 0.44 7.58
N VAL A 42 -23.26 1.74 7.56
CA VAL A 42 -24.26 2.82 7.58
C VAL A 42 -25.18 2.75 6.35
N LEU A 43 -24.67 2.35 5.19
CA LEU A 43 -25.47 2.15 3.98
C LEU A 43 -26.49 1.00 4.15
N TYR A 44 -26.08 -0.11 4.76
CA TYR A 44 -26.97 -1.21 5.09
C TYR A 44 -28.09 -0.79 6.05
N GLU A 45 -27.75 -0.05 7.10
CA GLU A 45 -28.74 0.48 8.05
C GLU A 45 -29.73 1.42 7.35
N SER A 46 -29.23 2.32 6.49
CA SER A 46 -30.06 3.23 5.70
C SER A 46 -31.03 2.48 4.77
N THR A 47 -30.56 1.38 4.17
CA THR A 47 -31.39 0.51 3.33
C THR A 47 -32.48 -0.19 4.15
N SER A 48 -32.15 -0.62 5.38
CA SER A 48 -33.11 -1.23 6.30
C SER A 48 -34.22 -0.24 6.70
N VAL A 49 -33.86 1.03 6.98
CA VAL A 49 -34.83 2.09 7.28
C VAL A 49 -35.79 2.29 6.09
N LEU A 50 -35.25 2.33 4.86
CA LEU A 50 -36.06 2.50 3.65
C LEU A 50 -37.05 1.35 3.42
N TYR A 51 -36.64 0.12 3.75
CA TYR A 51 -37.52 -1.04 3.70
C TYR A 51 -38.67 -0.94 4.73
N GLU A 52 -38.38 -0.46 5.93
CA GLU A 52 -39.42 -0.24 6.95
C GLU A 52 -40.38 0.89 6.54
N SER A 53 -39.88 2.00 5.97
CA SER A 53 -40.74 3.06 5.41
C SER A 53 -41.66 2.54 4.29
N THR A 54 -41.16 1.59 3.47
CA THR A 54 -41.97 0.94 2.42
C THR A 54 -43.09 0.08 3.01
N ARG A 55 -42.86 -0.58 4.16
CA ARG A 55 -43.89 -1.33 4.87
C ARG A 55 -44.98 -0.42 5.43
N VAL A 56 -44.61 0.70 6.03
CA VAL A 56 -45.57 1.71 6.54
C VAL A 56 -46.48 2.24 5.41
N LEU A 57 -45.92 2.45 4.21
CA LEU A 57 -46.70 2.81 3.01
C LEU A 57 -47.71 1.72 2.62
N TYR A 58 -47.30 0.46 2.64
CA TYR A 58 -48.16 -0.68 2.33
C TYR A 58 -49.32 -0.79 3.34
N ASP A 59 -49.02 -0.68 4.64
CA ASP A 59 -50.03 -0.74 5.70
C ASP A 59 -51.02 0.43 5.59
N SER A 60 -50.53 1.64 5.35
CA SER A 60 -51.40 2.83 5.14
C SER A 60 -52.32 2.65 3.93
N THR A 61 -51.83 2.03 2.86
CA THR A 61 -52.63 1.71 1.67
C THR A 61 -53.71 0.67 1.97
N SER A 62 -53.39 -0.34 2.80
CA SER A 62 -54.34 -1.35 3.25
C SER A 62 -55.47 -0.74 4.09
N VAL A 63 -55.14 0.14 5.04
CA VAL A 63 -56.12 0.87 5.86
C VAL A 63 -57.04 1.73 4.99
N MET A 64 -56.50 2.38 3.96
CA MET A 64 -57.28 3.15 3.00
C MET A 64 -58.30 2.27 2.26
N TYR A 65 -57.87 1.08 1.80
CA TYR A 65 -58.74 0.11 1.15
C TYR A 65 -59.87 -0.39 2.07
N GLU A 66 -59.55 -0.74 3.32
CA GLU A 66 -60.53 -1.15 4.32
C GLU A 66 -61.54 -0.02 4.64
N SER A 67 -61.05 1.20 4.81
CA SER A 67 -61.90 2.38 5.11
C SER A 67 -62.88 2.67 3.98
N THR A 68 -62.53 2.38 2.73
CA THR A 68 -63.42 2.56 1.56
C THR A 68 -64.62 1.60 1.60
N ASN A 69 -64.56 0.51 2.37
CA ASN A 69 -65.63 -0.48 2.49
C ASN A 69 -66.67 -0.19 3.59
N VAL A 70 -66.49 0.88 4.40
CA VAL A 70 -67.39 1.25 5.52
C VAL A 70 -67.99 2.64 5.26
N PRO A 71 -69.33 2.86 5.30
CA PRO A 71 -69.90 4.18 4.99
C PRO A 71 -70.19 4.99 6.26
N TYR A 72 -69.35 6.00 6.55
CA TYR A 72 -69.64 7.33 7.16
C TYR A 72 -68.48 7.92 7.99
N GLU A 73 -67.65 7.13 8.69
CA GLU A 73 -66.42 7.63 9.37
C GLU A 73 -65.19 7.72 8.44
N SER A 74 -65.33 7.20 7.23
CA SER A 74 -64.24 6.88 6.32
C SER A 74 -63.59 8.08 5.63
N THR A 75 -64.27 9.21 5.45
CA THR A 75 -63.69 10.35 4.71
C THR A 75 -62.55 11.03 5.45
N SER A 76 -62.63 11.17 6.78
CA SER A 76 -61.53 11.77 7.57
C SER A 76 -60.33 10.82 7.68
N GLY A 77 -60.58 9.51 7.84
CA GLY A 77 -59.53 8.49 7.87
C GLY A 77 -58.80 8.34 6.53
N LEU A 78 -59.52 8.47 5.41
CA LEU A 78 -58.93 8.49 4.07
C LEU A 78 -58.01 9.70 3.86
N TYR A 79 -58.40 10.88 4.35
CA TYR A 79 -57.59 12.09 4.21
C TYR A 79 -56.28 12.00 5.01
N GLU A 80 -56.35 11.51 6.26
CA GLU A 80 -55.16 11.28 7.08
C GLU A 80 -54.24 10.21 6.47
N SER A 81 -54.82 9.09 5.99
CA SER A 81 -54.04 8.03 5.32
C SER A 81 -53.33 8.55 4.06
N THR A 82 -53.99 9.42 3.29
CA THR A 82 -53.41 10.04 2.09
C THR A 82 -52.25 10.98 2.45
N ARG A 83 -52.39 11.74 3.55
CA ARG A 83 -51.34 12.61 4.06
C ARG A 83 -50.11 11.83 4.52
N VAL A 84 -50.32 10.76 5.31
CA VAL A 84 -49.26 9.85 5.76
C VAL A 84 -48.54 9.20 4.58
N LEU A 85 -49.28 8.81 3.53
CA LEU A 85 -48.70 8.24 2.31
C LEU A 85 -47.81 9.25 1.57
N HIS A 86 -48.25 10.51 1.44
CA HIS A 86 -47.45 11.55 0.81
C HIS A 86 -46.17 11.87 1.58
N GLU A 87 -46.26 11.97 2.91
CA GLU A 87 -45.09 12.20 3.76
C GLU A 87 -44.10 11.04 3.68
N SER A 88 -44.58 9.81 3.82
CA SER A 88 -43.75 8.60 3.72
C SER A 88 -43.08 8.45 2.35
N THR A 89 -43.79 8.80 1.26
CA THR A 89 -43.23 8.80 -0.10
C THR A 89 -42.12 9.85 -0.24
N SER A 90 -42.31 11.04 0.35
CA SER A 90 -41.31 12.11 0.32
C SER A 90 -40.04 11.72 1.07
N VAL A 91 -40.18 11.13 2.26
CA VAL A 91 -39.06 10.59 3.05
C VAL A 91 -38.32 9.49 2.30
N LEU A 92 -39.03 8.63 1.56
CA LEU A 92 -38.43 7.57 0.75
C LEU A 92 -37.58 8.14 -0.41
N TYR A 93 -38.06 9.19 -1.09
CA TYR A 93 -37.29 9.87 -2.13
C TYR A 93 -36.02 10.50 -1.60
N GLU A 94 -36.10 11.21 -0.47
CA GLU A 94 -34.93 11.83 0.17
C GLU A 94 -33.92 10.76 0.61
N SER A 95 -34.39 9.71 1.26
CA SER A 95 -33.54 8.58 1.70
C SER A 95 -32.85 7.90 0.53
N THR A 96 -33.55 7.71 -0.58
CA THR A 96 -32.99 7.14 -1.82
C THR A 96 -31.91 8.06 -2.40
N SER A 97 -32.14 9.37 -2.43
CA SER A 97 -31.15 10.35 -2.91
C SER A 97 -29.88 10.32 -2.08
N VAL A 98 -30.02 10.31 -0.74
CA VAL A 98 -28.88 10.20 0.19
C VAL A 98 -28.13 8.88 -0.01
N LEU A 99 -28.83 7.78 -0.28
CA LEU A 99 -28.21 6.48 -0.56
C LEU A 99 -27.36 6.52 -1.85
N TYR A 100 -27.86 7.15 -2.91
CA TYR A 100 -27.11 7.34 -4.16
C TYR A 100 -25.85 8.16 -3.95
N GLU A 101 -25.94 9.27 -3.23
CA GLU A 101 -24.78 10.12 -2.92
C GLU A 101 -23.73 9.35 -2.12
N ARG A 102 -24.14 8.63 -1.06
CA ARG A 102 -23.25 7.80 -0.25
C ARG A 102 -22.58 6.70 -1.08
N THR A 103 -23.31 6.07 -1.98
CA THR A 103 -22.78 5.04 -2.89
C THR A 103 -21.74 5.64 -3.84
N SER A 104 -21.98 6.85 -4.37
CA SER A 104 -21.02 7.54 -5.22
C SER A 104 -19.73 7.88 -4.46
N VAL A 105 -19.84 8.38 -3.22
CA VAL A 105 -18.67 8.65 -2.35
C VAL A 105 -17.89 7.36 -2.04
N LEU A 106 -18.59 6.24 -1.85
CA LEU A 106 -17.97 4.93 -1.62
C LEU A 106 -17.16 4.46 -2.83
N TYR A 107 -17.72 4.63 -4.04
CA TYR A 107 -17.03 4.29 -5.28
C TYR A 107 -15.75 5.12 -5.46
N GLU A 108 -15.82 6.43 -5.24
CA GLU A 108 -14.65 7.30 -5.31
C GLU A 108 -13.60 6.95 -4.26
N SER A 109 -14.03 6.67 -3.02
CA SER A 109 -13.13 6.22 -1.95
C SER A 109 -12.41 4.91 -2.31
N THR A 110 -13.11 3.98 -2.96
CA THR A 110 -12.55 2.71 -3.44
C THR A 110 -11.53 2.95 -4.55
N ARG A 111 -11.80 3.88 -5.48
CA ARG A 111 -10.86 4.25 -6.54
C ARG A 111 -9.56 4.83 -5.97
N VAL A 112 -9.66 5.73 -5.00
CA VAL A 112 -8.48 6.30 -4.31
C VAL A 112 -7.65 5.21 -3.59
N LEU A 113 -8.32 4.20 -3.00
CA LEU A 113 -7.63 3.05 -2.40
C LEU A 113 -6.86 2.23 -3.45
N TYR A 114 -7.45 1.97 -4.62
CA TYR A 114 -6.76 1.27 -5.70
C TYR A 114 -5.53 2.03 -6.19
N GLU A 115 -5.65 3.35 -6.38
CA GLU A 115 -4.54 4.21 -6.79
C GLU A 115 -3.43 4.21 -5.73
N SER A 116 -3.78 4.36 -4.45
CA SER A 116 -2.83 4.28 -3.32
C SER A 116 -2.10 2.94 -3.29
N THR A 117 -2.81 1.84 -3.55
CA THR A 117 -2.23 0.50 -3.62
C THR A 117 -1.26 0.37 -4.80
N SER A 118 -1.58 0.95 -5.96
CA SER A 118 -0.69 0.96 -7.13
C SER A 118 0.62 1.71 -6.84
N VAL A 119 0.55 2.86 -6.18
CA VAL A 119 1.75 3.64 -5.77
C VAL A 119 2.63 2.85 -4.80
N LEU A 120 2.03 2.07 -3.88
CA LEU A 120 2.76 1.17 -2.99
C LEU A 120 3.51 0.05 -3.74
N TYR A 121 2.88 -0.54 -4.76
CA TYR A 121 3.54 -1.54 -5.61
C TYR A 121 4.74 -0.96 -6.38
N GLU A 122 4.60 0.24 -6.92
CA GLU A 122 5.68 0.94 -7.59
C GLU A 122 6.83 1.25 -6.62
N SER A 123 6.51 1.76 -5.43
CA SER A 123 7.48 2.03 -4.37
C SER A 123 8.24 0.78 -3.93
N THR A 124 7.54 -0.35 -3.81
CA THR A 124 8.15 -1.66 -3.51
C THR A 124 9.10 -2.10 -4.62
N SER A 125 8.75 -1.85 -5.89
CA SER A 125 9.59 -2.20 -7.03
C SER A 125 10.88 -1.37 -7.06
N VAL A 126 10.80 -0.08 -6.75
CA VAL A 126 11.98 0.80 -6.62
C VAL A 126 12.90 0.34 -5.49
N LEU A 127 12.34 -0.09 -4.35
CA LEU A 127 13.10 -0.68 -3.24
C LEU A 127 13.84 -1.95 -3.65
N TYR A 128 13.19 -2.83 -4.42
CA TYR A 128 13.81 -4.05 -4.93
C TYR A 128 15.00 -3.74 -5.84
N GLU A 129 14.84 -2.81 -6.78
CA GLU A 129 15.92 -2.41 -7.69
C GLU A 129 17.09 -1.77 -6.92
N SER A 130 16.79 -0.91 -5.95
CA SER A 130 17.82 -0.30 -5.08
C SER A 130 18.62 -1.35 -4.30
N THR A 131 17.94 -2.39 -3.81
CA THR A 131 18.57 -3.53 -3.13
C THR A 131 19.48 -4.32 -4.07
N ARG A 132 19.06 -4.52 -5.32
CA ARG A 132 19.86 -5.19 -6.34
C ARG A 132 21.14 -4.42 -6.65
N VAL A 133 21.05 -3.10 -6.82
CA VAL A 133 22.23 -2.24 -7.05
C VAL A 133 23.23 -2.34 -5.88
N LEU A 134 22.74 -2.38 -4.64
CA LEU A 134 23.58 -2.58 -3.45
C LEU A 134 24.31 -3.94 -3.49
N TYR A 135 23.60 -5.00 -3.87
CA TYR A 135 24.19 -6.33 -4.00
C TYR A 135 25.28 -6.39 -5.08
N GLU A 136 25.01 -5.83 -6.27
CA GLU A 136 25.98 -5.76 -7.35
C GLU A 136 27.23 -4.95 -6.95
N SER A 137 27.04 -3.81 -6.29
CA SER A 137 28.15 -3.00 -5.77
C SER A 137 29.03 -3.77 -4.77
N THR A 138 28.39 -4.56 -3.89
CA THR A 138 29.07 -5.41 -2.92
C THR A 138 29.86 -6.53 -3.61
N SER A 139 29.27 -7.18 -4.62
CA SER A 139 29.94 -8.22 -5.41
C SER A 139 31.23 -7.69 -6.07
N VAL A 140 31.16 -6.51 -6.68
CA VAL A 140 32.34 -5.85 -7.29
C VAL A 140 33.42 -5.53 -6.24
N MET A 141 33.04 -5.21 -5.00
CA MET A 141 34.02 -5.00 -3.92
C MET A 141 34.75 -6.30 -3.54
N TYR A 142 34.02 -7.42 -3.50
CA TYR A 142 34.63 -8.74 -3.25
C TYR A 142 35.61 -9.13 -4.35
N GLU A 143 35.23 -8.97 -5.62
CA GLU A 143 36.10 -9.28 -6.76
C GLU A 143 37.40 -8.47 -6.73
N ARG A 144 37.31 -7.16 -6.45
CA ARG A 144 38.50 -6.30 -6.30
C ARG A 144 39.41 -6.74 -5.15
N THR A 145 38.81 -7.15 -4.04
CA THR A 145 39.57 -7.64 -2.89
C THR A 145 40.32 -8.92 -3.26
N SER A 146 39.69 -9.81 -4.04
CA SER A 146 40.32 -11.02 -4.58
C SER A 146 41.50 -10.67 -5.49
N VAL A 147 41.33 -9.75 -6.44
CA VAL A 147 42.41 -9.30 -7.34
C VAL A 147 43.59 -8.68 -6.57
N LEU A 148 43.29 -7.92 -5.51
CA LEU A 148 44.33 -7.33 -4.66
C LEU A 148 45.11 -8.40 -3.89
N TYR A 149 44.42 -9.44 -3.40
CA TYR A 149 45.04 -10.59 -2.75
C TYR A 149 45.96 -11.35 -3.70
N GLU A 150 45.50 -11.63 -4.92
CA GLU A 150 46.30 -12.28 -5.96
C GLU A 150 47.54 -11.44 -6.32
N SER A 151 47.37 -10.14 -6.51
CA SER A 151 48.49 -9.21 -6.79
C SER A 151 49.52 -9.22 -5.65
N THR A 152 49.07 -9.29 -4.40
CA THR A 152 49.94 -9.38 -3.22
C THR A 152 50.69 -10.71 -3.20
N SER A 153 50.03 -11.81 -3.57
CA SER A 153 50.66 -13.13 -3.68
C SER A 153 51.75 -13.15 -4.76
N VAL A 154 51.50 -12.55 -5.92
CA VAL A 154 52.50 -12.42 -7.00
C VAL A 154 53.70 -11.59 -6.57
N LEU A 155 53.47 -10.49 -5.84
CA LEU A 155 54.55 -9.66 -5.29
C LEU A 155 55.41 -10.44 -4.29
N TYR A 156 54.78 -11.23 -3.41
CA TYR A 156 55.48 -12.08 -2.45
C TYR A 156 56.37 -13.10 -3.15
N GLU A 157 55.85 -13.81 -4.17
CA GLU A 157 56.63 -14.77 -4.93
C GLU A 157 57.79 -14.10 -5.68
N SER A 158 57.55 -12.93 -6.28
CA SER A 158 58.61 -12.14 -6.93
C SER A 158 59.73 -11.75 -5.96
N THR A 159 59.35 -11.36 -4.73
CA THR A 159 60.31 -11.01 -3.67
C THR A 159 61.13 -12.22 -3.25
N ARG A 160 60.50 -13.39 -3.16
CA ARG A 160 61.17 -14.66 -2.84
C ARG A 160 62.18 -15.05 -3.91
N VAL A 161 61.81 -14.98 -5.19
CA VAL A 161 62.72 -15.25 -6.33
C VAL A 161 63.92 -14.30 -6.31
N LEU A 162 63.71 -13.02 -5.97
CA LEU A 162 64.79 -12.04 -5.85
C LEU A 162 65.75 -12.39 -4.69
N TYR A 163 65.21 -12.83 -3.55
CA TYR A 163 66.00 -13.32 -2.42
C TYR A 163 66.84 -14.54 -2.78
N GLU A 164 66.24 -15.55 -3.43
CA GLU A 164 66.95 -16.75 -3.90
C GLU A 164 68.06 -16.37 -4.89
N SER A 165 67.78 -15.45 -5.82
CA SER A 165 68.78 -14.94 -6.79
C SER A 165 69.95 -14.24 -6.11
N ASN A 166 69.68 -13.39 -5.11
CA ASN A 166 70.72 -12.74 -4.32
C ASN A 166 71.55 -13.74 -3.51
N SER A 167 70.93 -14.78 -2.95
CA SER A 167 71.64 -15.86 -2.25
C SER A 167 72.62 -16.57 -3.17
N VAL A 168 72.21 -16.91 -4.39
CA VAL A 168 73.07 -17.55 -5.41
C VAL A 168 74.23 -16.62 -5.81
N LEU A 169 73.99 -15.32 -5.97
CA LEU A 169 75.04 -14.34 -6.26
C LEU A 169 76.05 -14.24 -5.11
N TYR A 170 75.58 -14.25 -3.86
CA TYR A 170 76.44 -14.21 -2.69
C TYR A 170 77.32 -15.47 -2.60
N GLU A 171 76.76 -16.66 -2.83
CA GLU A 171 77.51 -17.91 -2.87
C GLU A 171 78.58 -17.91 -3.97
N ARG A 172 78.21 -17.48 -5.20
CA ARG A 172 79.16 -17.36 -6.33
C ARG A 172 80.30 -16.37 -6.05
N THR A 173 79.99 -15.25 -5.41
CA THR A 173 81.02 -14.26 -5.06
C THR A 173 81.92 -14.77 -3.94
N SER A 174 81.39 -15.48 -2.94
CA SER A 174 82.18 -16.13 -1.89
C SER A 174 83.21 -17.11 -2.46
N VAL A 175 82.81 -17.97 -3.42
CA VAL A 175 83.71 -18.93 -4.08
C VAL A 175 84.82 -18.25 -4.90
N LEU A 176 84.56 -17.04 -5.44
CA LEU A 176 85.56 -16.28 -6.21
C LEU A 176 86.64 -15.62 -5.33
N TYR A 177 86.36 -15.43 -4.04
CA TYR A 177 87.27 -14.79 -3.08
C TYR A 177 87.92 -15.80 -2.10
N GLU A 178 87.63 -17.10 -2.24
CA GLU A 178 88.44 -18.21 -1.69
C GLU A 178 89.59 -18.60 -2.63
#